data_AF-A0A529LYW0-F1
#
_entry.id   AF-A0A529LYW0-F1
#
_cell.length_a   1.000
_cell.length_b   1.000
_cell.length_c   1.000
_cell.angle_alpha   90.00
_cell.angle_beta   90.00
_cell.angle_gamma   90.00
#
_symmetry.space_group_name_H-M   'P 1'
#
loop_
_entity.id
_entity.type
_entity.pdbx_description
1 polymer ?
#
loop_
_entity_poly.entity_id
_entity_poly.type
_entity_poly.pdbx_seq_one_letter_code
_entity_poly.pdbx_strand_id
1 'polypeptide(L)'
;TILAGTVTEAENGIVTVSTAVGPVSLPGASTGGATVALAIRPEHLVLGDAKGDVALGAGKVGDVVFQGSFKRVLATSALDPALQFIAKASASATVQAGDTIAVSCNAQDIILLAD
;
A
#
# COMPACT_ATOMS: atom_id res chain seq x y z
N THR A 1 1.75 4.30 4.54
CA THR A 1 0.75 3.24 4.75
C THR A 1 1.41 2.09 5.47
N ILE A 2 0.75 1.50 6.47
CA ILE A 2 1.24 0.34 7.22
C ILE A 2 0.20 -0.78 7.09
N LEU A 3 0.62 -1.98 6.71
CA LEU A 3 -0.20 -3.17 6.61
C LEU A 3 0.30 -4.19 7.64
N ALA A 4 -0.52 -4.53 8.63
CA ALA A 4 -0.20 -5.64 9.52
C ALA A 4 -0.36 -6.97 8.76
N GLY A 5 0.47 -7.95 9.11
CA GLY A 5 0.35 -9.28 8.54
C GLY A 5 1.17 -10.35 9.25
N THR A 6 1.06 -11.55 8.73
CA THR A 6 1.79 -12.73 9.21
C THR A 6 2.52 -13.36 8.04
N VAL A 7 3.81 -13.65 8.20
CA VAL A 7 4.61 -14.34 7.19
C VAL A 7 4.07 -15.76 7.02
N THR A 8 3.64 -16.11 5.81
CA THR A 8 3.18 -17.47 5.49
C THR A 8 4.28 -18.31 4.87
N GLU A 9 5.23 -17.67 4.18
CA GLU A 9 6.32 -18.33 3.47
C GLU A 9 7.54 -17.40 3.36
N ALA A 10 8.74 -17.96 3.44
CA ALA A 10 9.99 -17.24 3.21
C ALA A 10 10.99 -18.15 2.52
N GLU A 11 11.25 -17.92 1.24
CA GLU A 11 12.16 -18.73 0.41
C GLU A 11 12.87 -17.87 -0.63
N ASN A 12 14.13 -18.19 -0.93
CA ASN A 12 14.89 -17.57 -2.02
C ASN A 12 14.94 -16.02 -1.99
N GLY A 13 14.96 -15.45 -0.77
CA GLY A 13 14.99 -13.99 -0.58
C GLY A 13 13.66 -13.29 -0.85
N ILE A 14 12.56 -14.04 -1.01
CA ILE A 14 11.19 -13.55 -1.10
C ILE A 14 10.44 -13.99 0.15
N VAL A 15 9.66 -13.07 0.70
CA VAL A 15 8.74 -13.31 1.81
C VAL A 15 7.32 -13.12 1.30
N THR A 16 6.41 -14.02 1.65
CA THR A 16 4.97 -13.85 1.42
C THR A 16 4.29 -13.60 2.75
N VAL A 17 3.55 -12.51 2.84
CA VAL A 17 2.85 -12.06 4.05
C VAL A 17 1.35 -12.05 3.79
N SER A 18 0.59 -12.76 4.61
CA SER A 18 -0.87 -12.66 4.63
C SER A 18 -1.28 -11.34 5.29
N THR A 19 -2.01 -10.50 4.57
CA THR A 19 -2.49 -9.19 5.05
C THR A 19 -4.00 -9.03 4.82
N ALA A 20 -4.59 -7.97 5.37
CA ALA A 20 -6.00 -7.66 5.16
C ALA A 20 -6.37 -7.30 3.70
N VAL A 21 -5.37 -6.96 2.87
CA VAL A 21 -5.56 -6.70 1.43
C VAL A 21 -5.23 -7.91 0.56
N GLY A 22 -5.00 -9.07 1.18
CA GLY A 22 -4.56 -10.31 0.53
C GLY A 22 -3.09 -10.62 0.78
N PRO A 23 -2.57 -11.72 0.19
CA PRO A 23 -1.16 -12.07 0.28
C PRO A 23 -0.30 -11.07 -0.50
N VAL A 24 0.80 -10.65 0.11
CA VAL A 24 1.79 -9.75 -0.50
C VAL A 24 3.14 -10.44 -0.49
N SER A 25 3.73 -10.63 -1.67
CA SER A 25 5.09 -11.15 -1.82
C SER A 25 6.05 -10.00 -2.12
N LEU A 26 7.17 -9.96 -1.39
CA LEU A 26 8.18 -8.92 -1.50
C LEU A 26 9.58 -9.46 -1.23
N PRO A 27 10.64 -8.82 -1.75
CA PRO A 27 12.00 -9.12 -1.34
C PRO A 27 12.20 -8.92 0.15
N GLY A 28 12.88 -9.85 0.80
CA GLY A 28 13.15 -9.77 2.23
C GLY A 28 13.60 -11.09 2.83
N ALA A 29 13.76 -11.08 4.15
CA ALA A 29 14.03 -12.27 4.94
C ALA A 29 13.22 -12.20 6.23
N SER A 30 12.55 -13.30 6.57
CA SER A 30 11.82 -13.49 7.82
C SER A 30 11.59 -14.97 8.06
N THR A 31 10.90 -15.30 9.16
CA THR A 31 10.55 -16.68 9.52
C THR A 31 9.06 -16.90 9.32
N GLY A 32 8.68 -18.05 8.76
CA GLY A 32 7.27 -18.46 8.67
C GLY A 32 6.57 -18.37 10.04
N GLY A 33 5.37 -17.79 10.05
CA GLY A 33 4.58 -17.53 11.24
C GLY A 33 4.91 -16.23 11.99
N ALA A 34 5.95 -15.48 11.60
CA ALA A 34 6.28 -14.21 12.23
C ALA A 34 5.18 -13.15 11.99
N THR A 35 4.79 -12.43 13.05
CA THR A 35 4.02 -11.20 12.95
C THR A 35 4.93 -10.09 12.45
N VAL A 36 4.49 -9.37 11.42
CA VAL A 36 5.27 -8.32 10.77
C VAL A 36 4.36 -7.18 10.35
N ALA A 37 4.96 -6.04 10.01
CA ALA A 37 4.27 -4.96 9.32
C ALA A 37 4.95 -4.65 7.99
N LEU A 38 4.15 -4.34 6.97
CA LEU A 38 4.62 -3.85 5.68
C LEU A 38 4.43 -2.34 5.63
N ALA A 39 5.52 -1.60 5.43
CA ALA A 39 5.47 -0.16 5.27
C ALA A 39 5.66 0.24 3.81
N ILE A 40 4.77 1.11 3.33
CA ILE A 40 4.83 1.70 2.00
C ILE A 40 4.80 3.21 2.17
N ARG A 41 5.82 3.90 1.62
CA ARG A 41 5.86 5.37 1.68
C ARG A 41 4.83 5.98 0.73
N PRO A 42 4.30 7.18 1.00
CA PRO A 42 3.29 7.80 0.16
C PRO A 42 3.66 7.94 -1.32
N GLU A 43 4.93 8.21 -1.62
CA GLU A 43 5.48 8.38 -2.96
C GLU A 43 5.58 7.07 -3.76
N HIS A 44 5.49 5.91 -3.11
CA HIS A 44 5.50 4.59 -3.74
C HIS A 44 4.10 3.99 -3.92
N LEU A 45 3.07 4.69 -3.45
CA LEU A 45 1.68 4.33 -3.78
C LEU A 45 1.31 4.90 -5.15
N VAL A 46 0.82 4.00 -6.00
CA VAL A 46 0.29 4.30 -7.32
C VAL A 46 -1.22 4.31 -7.24
N LEU A 47 -1.84 5.38 -7.73
CA LEU A 47 -3.28 5.58 -7.72
C LEU A 47 -3.85 5.52 -9.16
N GLY A 48 -4.98 4.85 -9.33
CA GLY A 48 -5.74 4.83 -10.58
C GLY A 48 -5.32 3.70 -11.51
N ASP A 49 -5.34 3.98 -12.83
CA ASP A 49 -5.12 2.96 -13.86
C ASP A 49 -3.66 2.54 -14.01
N ALA A 50 -2.71 3.34 -13.52
CA ALA A 50 -1.32 2.94 -13.42
C ALA A 50 -1.19 1.81 -12.38
N LYS A 51 -0.49 0.74 -12.74
CA LYS A 51 -0.35 -0.46 -11.89
C LYS A 51 1.10 -0.67 -11.49
N GLY A 52 1.33 -0.74 -10.18
CA GLY A 52 2.44 -1.50 -9.62
C GLY A 52 2.19 -3.00 -9.70
N ASP A 53 3.19 -3.81 -9.35
CA ASP A 53 3.10 -5.28 -9.37
C ASP A 53 2.33 -5.85 -8.16
N VAL A 54 2.15 -5.08 -7.08
CA VAL A 54 1.33 -5.44 -5.92
C VAL A 54 0.05 -4.61 -5.91
N ALA A 55 -1.08 -5.28 -6.11
CA ALA A 55 -2.40 -4.67 -5.94
C ALA A 55 -2.81 -4.64 -4.46
N LEU A 56 -3.19 -3.47 -3.96
CA LEU A 56 -3.65 -3.26 -2.57
C LEU A 56 -5.18 -3.11 -2.48
N GLY A 57 -5.88 -3.25 -3.61
CA GLY A 57 -7.32 -3.12 -3.73
C GLY A 57 -7.77 -1.70 -4.10
N ALA A 58 -9.05 -1.42 -3.89
CA ALA A 58 -9.63 -0.10 -4.08
C ALA A 58 -9.67 0.68 -2.77
N GLY A 59 -9.54 2.00 -2.85
CA GLY A 59 -9.69 2.92 -1.73
C GLY A 59 -10.73 4.00 -2.02
N LYS A 60 -11.58 4.31 -1.02
CA LYS A 60 -12.48 5.45 -1.04
C LYS A 60 -11.71 6.69 -0.60
N VAL A 61 -11.57 7.67 -1.48
CA VAL A 61 -10.87 8.93 -1.19
C VAL A 61 -11.72 9.77 -0.25
N GLY A 62 -11.17 10.06 0.94
CA GLY A 62 -11.80 10.93 1.93
C GLY A 62 -11.31 12.37 1.85
N ASP A 63 -10.02 12.57 1.61
CA ASP A 63 -9.40 13.90 1.61
C ASP A 63 -8.29 14.02 0.55
N VAL A 64 -8.18 15.21 -0.05
CA VAL A 64 -7.17 15.55 -1.05
C VAL A 64 -6.64 16.95 -0.75
N VAL A 65 -5.39 17.03 -0.30
CA VAL A 65 -4.74 18.28 0.12
C VAL A 65 -3.64 18.65 -0.87
N PHE A 66 -3.74 19.82 -1.50
CA PHE A 66 -2.68 20.36 -2.36
C PHE A 66 -1.53 20.92 -1.52
N GLN A 67 -0.29 20.51 -1.83
CA GLN A 67 0.93 20.90 -1.11
C GLN A 67 1.99 21.48 -2.06
N GLY A 68 1.58 22.30 -3.02
CA GLY A 68 2.47 22.93 -4.00
C GLY A 68 2.81 22.01 -5.16
N SER A 69 3.85 21.19 -5.04
CA SER A 69 4.31 20.33 -6.15
C SER A 69 3.56 18.99 -6.26
N PHE A 70 2.71 18.65 -5.29
CA PHE A 70 1.97 17.40 -5.24
C PHE A 70 0.65 17.55 -4.47
N LYS A 71 -0.21 16.53 -4.56
CA LYS A 71 -1.39 16.36 -3.72
C LYS A 71 -1.17 15.20 -2.74
N ARG A 72 -1.47 15.40 -1.47
CA ARG A 72 -1.60 14.31 -0.50
C ARG A 72 -3.02 13.78 -0.54
N VAL A 73 -3.16 12.49 -0.81
CA VAL A 73 -4.45 11.81 -0.90
C VAL A 73 -4.58 10.87 0.30
N LEU A 74 -5.68 10.99 1.02
CA LEU A 74 -6.09 10.05 2.06
C LEU A 74 -7.26 9.22 1.55
N ALA A 75 -7.09 7.90 1.51
CA ALA A 75 -8.15 6.99 1.10
C ALA A 75 -8.28 5.82 2.07
N THR A 76 -9.52 5.42 2.37
CA THR A 76 -9.82 4.26 3.20
C THR A 76 -9.96 3.02 2.33
N SER A 77 -9.32 1.90 2.70
CA SER A 77 -9.42 0.66 1.93
C SER A 77 -10.85 0.12 1.90
N ALA A 78 -11.27 -0.39 0.74
CA ALA A 78 -12.55 -1.08 0.58
C ALA A 78 -12.50 -2.53 1.14
N LEU A 79 -11.31 -3.08 1.34
CA LEU A 79 -11.10 -4.42 1.89
C LEU A 79 -11.01 -4.41 3.42
N ASP A 80 -10.47 -3.32 3.99
CA ASP A 80 -10.34 -3.14 5.44
C ASP A 80 -10.55 -1.66 5.82
N PRO A 81 -11.67 -1.31 6.47
CA PRO A 81 -11.95 0.06 6.89
C PRO A 81 -10.94 0.66 7.89
N ALA A 82 -10.17 -0.18 8.61
CA ALA A 82 -9.12 0.30 9.50
C ALA A 82 -7.85 0.72 8.74
N LEU A 83 -7.68 0.26 7.50
CA LEU A 83 -6.53 0.58 6.66
C LEU A 83 -6.73 1.91 5.93
N GLN A 84 -5.80 2.83 6.17
CA GLN A 84 -5.70 4.10 5.46
C GLN A 84 -4.50 4.10 4.49
N PHE A 85 -4.78 4.39 3.23
CA PHE A 85 -3.79 4.74 2.23
C PHE A 85 -3.47 6.24 2.31
N ILE A 86 -2.20 6.56 2.49
CA ILE A 86 -1.69 7.93 2.42
C ILE A 86 -0.75 8.00 1.24
N ALA A 87 -1.20 8.58 0.13
CA ALA A 87 -0.48 8.61 -1.14
C ALA A 87 -0.05 10.03 -1.53
N LYS A 88 1.05 10.11 -2.26
CA LYS A 88 1.52 11.34 -2.91
C LYS A 88 1.19 11.27 -4.40
N ALA A 89 0.16 11.99 -4.81
CA ALA A 89 -0.23 12.13 -6.21
C ALA A 89 0.40 13.37 -6.84
N SER A 90 0.55 13.40 -8.17
CA SER A 90 1.03 14.60 -8.87
C SER A 90 0.11 15.80 -8.61
N ALA A 91 0.65 17.03 -8.68
CA ALA A 91 -0.15 18.24 -8.56
C ALA A 91 -1.30 18.32 -9.59
N SER A 92 -1.08 17.75 -10.78
CA SER A 92 -2.04 17.69 -11.88
C SER A 92 -3.02 16.51 -11.79
N ALA A 93 -2.86 15.60 -10.82
CA ALA A 93 -3.75 14.45 -10.67
C ALA A 93 -5.20 14.92 -10.47
N THR A 94 -6.14 14.28 -11.12
CA THR A 94 -7.55 14.67 -11.12
C THR A 94 -8.34 14.12 -9.93
N VAL A 95 -7.74 13.24 -9.12
CA VAL A 95 -8.35 12.63 -7.92
C VAL A 95 -8.98 13.66 -6.98
N GLN A 96 -10.20 13.36 -6.52
CA GLN A 96 -11.01 14.18 -5.62
C GLN A 96 -11.55 13.35 -4.45
N ALA A 97 -11.96 14.05 -3.37
CA ALA A 97 -12.73 13.42 -2.31
C ALA A 97 -14.05 12.85 -2.87
N GLY A 98 -14.41 11.65 -2.42
CA GLY A 98 -15.56 10.90 -2.94
C GLY A 98 -15.20 9.93 -4.06
N ASP A 99 -14.02 10.00 -4.67
CA ASP A 99 -13.61 9.01 -5.67
C ASP A 99 -13.40 7.64 -5.04
N THR A 100 -13.62 6.58 -5.83
CA THR A 100 -13.12 5.24 -5.54
C THR A 100 -11.99 4.95 -6.51
N ILE A 101 -10.79 4.70 -6.01
CA ILE A 101 -9.58 4.60 -6.83
C ILE A 101 -8.84 3.29 -6.55
N ALA A 102 -8.30 2.66 -7.59
CA ALA A 102 -7.40 1.52 -7.43
C ALA A 102 -6.08 2.00 -6.79
N VAL A 103 -5.54 1.18 -5.89
CA VAL A 103 -4.28 1.45 -5.19
C VAL A 103 -3.34 0.26 -5.40
N SER A 104 -2.11 0.56 -5.80
CA SER A 104 -1.05 -0.43 -5.98
C SER A 104 0.31 0.13 -5.60
N CYS A 105 1.34 -0.71 -5.57
CA CYS A 105 2.73 -0.31 -5.37
C CYS A 105 3.67 -1.34 -6.01
N ASN A 106 4.97 -1.04 -6.06
CA ASN A 106 5.96 -2.05 -6.45
C ASN A 106 6.43 -2.84 -5.23
N ALA A 107 6.60 -4.15 -5.35
CA ALA A 107 7.07 -5.04 -4.29
C ALA A 107 8.43 -4.60 -3.72
N GLN A 108 9.32 -4.08 -4.58
CA GLN A 108 10.64 -3.57 -4.23
C GLN A 108 10.58 -2.30 -3.37
N ASP A 109 9.47 -1.56 -3.41
CA ASP A 109 9.27 -0.34 -2.63
C ASP A 109 8.60 -0.60 -1.27
N ILE A 110 8.28 -1.87 -0.97
CA ILE A 110 7.71 -2.28 0.30
C ILE A 110 8.85 -2.58 1.29
N ILE A 111 8.75 -2.00 2.48
CA ILE A 111 9.69 -2.25 3.57
C ILE A 111 9.05 -3.24 4.54
N LEU A 112 9.69 -4.39 4.71
CA LEU A 112 9.35 -5.34 5.77
C LEU A 112 9.87 -4.80 7.11
N LEU A 113 8.97 -4.56 8.05
CA LEU A 113 9.28 -4.19 9.43
C LEU A 113 9.10 -5.44 10.30
N ALA A 114 10.20 -5.90 10.89
CA ALA A 114 10.16 -6.87 11.98
C ALA A 114 9.90 -6.12 13.29
N ASP A 115 9.10 -6.73 14.18
CA ASP A 115 8.96 -6.29 15.56
C ASP A 115 10.29 -6.39 16.34
#